data_AF-A0A7D5M7V1-F1
#
_entry.id   AF-A0A7D5M7V1-F1
#
_cell.length_a   1.000
_cell.length_b   1.000
_cell.length_c   1.000
_cell.angle_alpha   90.00
_cell.angle_beta   90.00
_cell.angle_gamma   90.00
#
_symmetry.space_group_name_H-M   'P 1'
#
loop_
_entity.id
_entity.type
_entity.pdbx_description
1 polymer ?
#
loop_
_entity_poly.entity_id
_entity_poly.type
_entity_poly.pdbx_seq_one_letter_code
_entity_poly.pdbx_strand_id
1 'polypeptide(L)'
;MRIIVASIVAIFAVSLVCQSALAQNQYTVTGAGATFPFPLLDLWRVKYNAEHPNINMNYQSIGSGGGVKQHIEKTVNFAATDAPLTTGELELVPDSLHIPEAIGGITVSYNVPEIPESGLKLTGKQIADIFLGKITKWNDPSVLETNPDLSLPDKNILVVHRSDGSGTTHVFTEYLDMVSQDWHDQIGFGKSIPWPAGVGAAGNEGVAATVRTTPYSIGYVELAYAFQNDMTFAYVENGDGTAFIEPSLETLSASAAGAASSLPQAHESWQGITINNAPGPNSYPITSFTYILLHQNLETATSSKEHAVETVNLIKWMITDGQKYSPELLYVPIPAEVTQIGLDGLDKVTYDGMPLSAGAMTEPQSLPSPDAKSGGCLIATAAFGSELAPQVQLLREVRDNVLLDTGSGMAFMGAFNNIYYSFSPSVADLERQNPVFKEVVRMAITPMLSTLSILNYVHIDSEHEMLGYGIGIILLNIGVYFVAPAIIVVKLRQKICKI
;
A
#
# COMPACT_ATOMS: atom_id res chain seq x y z
N MET A 1 -49.68 16.11 -42.43
CA MET A 1 -48.67 16.94 -41.75
C MET A 1 -48.98 17.28 -40.27
N ARG A 2 -50.11 16.85 -39.70
CA ARG A 2 -50.44 17.09 -38.26
C ARG A 2 -50.20 15.90 -37.32
N ILE A 3 -49.99 14.70 -37.86
CA ILE A 3 -49.77 13.47 -37.04
C ILE A 3 -48.27 13.20 -36.80
N ILE A 4 -47.38 13.68 -37.68
CA ILE A 4 -45.93 13.48 -37.56
C ILE A 4 -45.30 14.44 -36.54
N VAL A 5 -45.90 15.61 -36.31
CA VAL A 5 -45.40 16.60 -35.34
C VAL A 5 -45.70 16.20 -33.89
N ALA A 6 -46.79 15.45 -33.65
CA ALA A 6 -47.15 14.98 -32.30
C ALA A 6 -46.20 13.87 -31.79
N SER A 7 -45.66 13.04 -32.68
CA SER A 7 -44.73 11.94 -32.31
C SER A 7 -43.31 12.42 -32.03
N ILE A 8 -42.88 13.54 -32.63
CA ILE A 8 -41.53 14.08 -32.41
C ILE A 8 -41.44 14.82 -31.07
N VAL A 9 -42.53 15.47 -30.62
CA VAL A 9 -42.57 16.12 -29.30
C VAL A 9 -42.63 15.11 -28.16
N ALA A 10 -43.27 13.93 -28.37
CA ALA A 10 -43.25 12.85 -27.37
C ALA A 10 -41.88 12.16 -27.25
N ILE A 11 -41.12 12.05 -28.35
CA ILE A 11 -39.77 11.46 -28.33
C ILE A 11 -38.73 12.43 -27.74
N PHE A 12 -38.92 13.75 -27.91
CA PHE A 12 -38.09 14.76 -27.24
C PHE A 12 -38.41 14.95 -25.75
N ALA A 13 -39.63 14.64 -25.31
CA ALA A 13 -39.98 14.67 -23.88
C ALA A 13 -39.50 13.42 -23.12
N VAL A 14 -39.34 12.27 -23.79
CA VAL A 14 -38.81 11.03 -23.16
C VAL A 14 -37.28 11.00 -23.13
N SER A 15 -36.59 11.76 -23.99
CA SER A 15 -35.12 11.88 -23.97
C SER A 15 -34.59 12.88 -22.92
N LEU A 16 -35.47 13.58 -22.18
CA LEU A 16 -35.08 14.45 -21.07
C LEU A 16 -35.28 13.83 -19.68
N VAL A 17 -35.74 12.58 -19.58
CA VAL A 17 -36.15 11.97 -18.29
C VAL A 17 -35.23 10.82 -17.84
N CYS A 18 -34.18 10.47 -18.57
CA CYS A 18 -33.37 9.29 -18.20
C CYS A 18 -31.86 9.48 -18.35
N GLN A 19 -31.28 10.51 -17.71
CA GLN A 19 -29.83 10.55 -17.49
C GLN A 19 -29.43 11.43 -16.30
N SER A 20 -30.10 11.22 -15.17
CA SER A 20 -29.44 11.36 -13.87
C SER A 20 -28.72 10.04 -13.57
N ALA A 21 -27.73 9.67 -14.38
CA ALA A 21 -26.73 8.71 -13.91
C ALA A 21 -25.95 9.47 -12.84
N LEU A 22 -26.22 9.15 -11.58
CA LEU A 22 -25.54 9.75 -10.43
C LEU A 22 -24.03 9.58 -10.68
N ALA A 23 -23.32 10.67 -10.97
CA ALA A 23 -21.87 10.69 -10.89
C ALA A 23 -21.55 10.33 -9.44
N GLN A 24 -21.06 9.10 -9.20
CA GLN A 24 -20.62 8.75 -7.86
C GLN A 24 -19.37 9.56 -7.56
N ASN A 25 -19.41 10.31 -6.45
CA ASN A 25 -18.26 11.04 -5.96
C ASN A 25 -17.11 10.05 -5.76
N GLN A 26 -15.94 10.41 -6.28
CA GLN A 26 -14.70 9.66 -6.08
C GLN A 26 -14.03 10.18 -4.82
N TYR A 27 -13.69 9.29 -3.89
CA TYR A 27 -12.98 9.65 -2.67
C TYR A 27 -11.62 8.97 -2.64
N THR A 28 -10.60 9.74 -2.27
CA THR A 28 -9.25 9.20 -2.01
C THR A 28 -9.01 9.19 -0.51
N VAL A 29 -9.07 8.01 0.09
CA VAL A 29 -8.73 7.82 1.50
C VAL A 29 -7.23 7.64 1.60
N THR A 30 -6.55 8.66 2.12
CA THR A 30 -5.10 8.71 2.28
C THR A 30 -4.70 8.23 3.66
N GLY A 31 -3.79 7.26 3.71
CA GLY A 31 -3.13 6.81 4.92
C GLY A 31 -1.61 6.84 4.82
N ALA A 32 -0.92 6.86 5.96
CA ALA A 32 0.53 6.78 5.98
C ALA A 32 1.05 6.12 7.27
N GLY A 33 2.20 5.45 7.20
CA GLY A 33 2.90 5.01 8.39
C GLY A 33 3.63 3.69 8.23
N ALA A 34 3.32 2.77 9.14
CA ALA A 34 3.98 1.48 9.28
C ALA A 34 4.23 0.77 7.94
N THR A 35 5.47 0.32 7.76
CA THR A 35 5.84 -0.55 6.63
C THR A 35 5.57 -2.01 6.95
N PHE A 36 5.31 -2.38 8.22
CA PHE A 36 5.04 -3.74 8.62
C PHE A 36 3.76 -4.32 7.97
N PRO A 37 2.60 -3.62 7.95
CA PRO A 37 1.39 -4.13 7.30
C PRO A 37 1.28 -3.78 5.82
N PHE A 38 2.28 -3.09 5.24
CA PHE A 38 2.16 -2.53 3.90
C PHE A 38 1.80 -3.56 2.80
N PRO A 39 2.38 -4.77 2.76
CA PRO A 39 1.94 -5.82 1.82
C PRO A 39 0.44 -6.13 1.90
N LEU A 40 -0.10 -6.19 3.13
CA LEU A 40 -1.52 -6.46 3.36
C LEU A 40 -2.40 -5.26 2.99
N LEU A 41 -1.98 -4.05 3.36
CA LEU A 41 -2.66 -2.82 2.98
C LEU A 41 -2.70 -2.68 1.46
N ASP A 42 -1.59 -2.90 0.73
CA ASP A 42 -1.60 -2.81 -0.74
C ASP A 42 -2.52 -3.84 -1.39
N LEU A 43 -2.59 -5.06 -0.83
CA LEU A 43 -3.56 -6.06 -1.27
C LEU A 43 -5.00 -5.60 -1.01
N TRP A 44 -5.29 -5.11 0.20
CA TRP A 44 -6.60 -4.57 0.57
C TRP A 44 -7.02 -3.38 -0.30
N ARG A 45 -6.11 -2.49 -0.68
CA ARG A 45 -6.37 -1.40 -1.63
C ARG A 45 -6.97 -1.94 -2.93
N VAL A 46 -6.37 -3.00 -3.48
CA VAL A 46 -6.82 -3.61 -4.74
C VAL A 46 -8.17 -4.30 -4.55
N LYS A 47 -8.34 -5.06 -3.47
CA LYS A 47 -9.57 -5.82 -3.21
C LYS A 47 -10.75 -4.91 -2.88
N TYR A 48 -10.55 -3.92 -2.01
CA TYR A 48 -11.57 -2.96 -1.64
C TYR A 48 -12.00 -2.11 -2.84
N ASN A 49 -11.06 -1.61 -3.65
CA ASN A 49 -11.40 -0.84 -4.85
C ASN A 49 -12.21 -1.66 -5.88
N ALA A 50 -11.96 -2.97 -5.98
CA ALA A 50 -12.76 -3.84 -6.84
C ALA A 50 -14.22 -3.98 -6.37
N GLU A 51 -14.46 -3.92 -5.06
CA GLU A 51 -15.80 -3.95 -4.43
C GLU A 51 -16.45 -2.56 -4.38
N HIS A 52 -15.62 -1.50 -4.29
CA HIS A 52 -15.99 -0.09 -4.14
C HIS A 52 -15.22 0.79 -5.15
N PRO A 53 -15.60 0.80 -6.44
CA PRO A 53 -14.84 1.47 -7.50
C PRO A 53 -14.73 3.00 -7.36
N ASN A 54 -15.54 3.59 -6.49
CA ASN A 54 -15.52 5.02 -6.17
C ASN A 54 -14.54 5.39 -5.05
N ILE A 55 -13.90 4.40 -4.40
CA ILE A 55 -12.94 4.62 -3.32
C ILE A 55 -11.54 4.21 -3.77
N ASN A 56 -10.62 5.15 -3.70
CA ASN A 56 -9.19 4.90 -3.88
C ASN A 56 -8.50 4.98 -2.51
N MET A 57 -7.84 3.91 -2.10
CA MET A 57 -6.95 3.99 -0.94
C MET A 57 -5.53 4.35 -1.41
N ASN A 58 -5.02 5.47 -0.90
CA ASN A 58 -3.64 5.90 -1.11
C ASN A 58 -2.84 5.72 0.19
N TYR A 59 -2.02 4.68 0.28
CA TYR A 59 -1.22 4.42 1.48
C TYR A 59 0.27 4.66 1.26
N GLN A 60 0.89 5.45 2.14
CA GLN A 60 2.30 5.80 2.09
C GLN A 60 3.12 5.00 3.13
N SER A 61 3.94 4.06 2.66
CA SER A 61 4.85 3.25 3.48
C SER A 61 6.08 4.07 3.90
N ILE A 62 6.00 4.75 5.06
CA ILE A 62 7.00 5.73 5.52
C ILE A 62 7.53 5.47 6.94
N GLY A 63 7.18 4.31 7.52
CA GLY A 63 7.49 3.96 8.90
C GLY A 63 6.49 4.54 9.90
N SER A 64 6.29 3.83 11.01
CA SER A 64 5.31 4.18 12.05
C SER A 64 5.57 5.56 12.68
N GLY A 65 6.84 5.98 12.77
CA GLY A 65 7.17 7.34 13.25
C GLY A 65 6.65 8.43 12.30
N GLY A 66 6.76 8.21 10.99
CA GLY A 66 6.18 9.10 9.99
C GLY A 66 4.65 9.12 10.03
N GLY A 67 4.03 7.95 10.20
CA GLY A 67 2.58 7.81 10.34
C GLY A 67 2.03 8.55 11.56
N VAL A 68 2.61 8.31 12.74
CA VAL A 68 2.21 9.01 13.98
C VAL A 68 2.38 10.52 13.84
N LYS A 69 3.47 10.99 13.22
CA LYS A 69 3.65 12.42 12.96
C LYS A 69 2.53 12.98 12.07
N GLN A 70 2.22 12.33 10.95
CA GLN A 70 1.16 12.78 10.04
C GLN A 70 -0.24 12.68 10.66
N HIS A 71 -0.46 11.75 11.59
CA HIS A 71 -1.66 11.68 12.40
C HIS A 71 -1.78 12.88 13.33
N ILE A 72 -0.72 13.21 14.08
CA ILE A 72 -0.68 14.41 14.94
C ILE A 72 -0.91 15.70 14.12
N GLU A 73 -0.31 15.79 12.95
CA GLU A 73 -0.43 16.94 12.04
C GLU A 73 -1.74 16.93 11.21
N LYS A 74 -2.56 15.87 11.31
CA LYS A 74 -3.83 15.69 10.61
C LYS A 74 -3.71 15.79 9.08
N THR A 75 -2.59 15.34 8.52
CA THR A 75 -2.32 15.41 7.07
C THR A 75 -2.82 14.19 6.31
N VAL A 76 -3.35 13.19 7.01
CA VAL A 76 -3.88 11.93 6.46
C VAL A 76 -5.22 11.59 7.12
N ASN A 77 -6.05 10.81 6.43
CA ASN A 77 -7.35 10.39 6.96
C ASN A 77 -7.18 9.34 8.09
N PHE A 78 -6.16 8.48 7.97
CA PHE A 78 -5.74 7.54 9.00
C PHE A 78 -4.22 7.35 8.97
N ALA A 79 -3.62 6.89 10.06
CA ALA A 79 -2.23 6.46 10.06
C ALA A 79 -2.11 5.00 10.46
N ALA A 80 -0.94 4.39 10.28
CA ALA A 80 -0.66 3.06 10.81
C ALA A 80 0.62 3.04 11.65
N THR A 81 0.63 2.25 12.72
CA THR A 81 1.76 2.09 13.63
C THR A 81 1.80 0.68 14.20
N ASP A 82 3.01 0.11 14.34
CA ASP A 82 3.21 -1.19 15.01
C ASP A 82 3.51 -0.99 16.50
N ALA A 83 3.92 0.22 16.86
CA ALA A 83 4.15 0.63 18.24
C ALA A 83 2.94 1.45 18.72
N PRO A 84 2.32 1.09 19.85
CA PRO A 84 1.31 1.94 20.47
C PRO A 84 1.80 3.37 20.68
N LEU A 85 0.88 4.33 20.71
CA LEU A 85 1.26 5.72 20.97
C LEU A 85 1.87 5.83 22.37
N THR A 86 2.97 6.55 22.47
CA THR A 86 3.54 6.89 23.78
C THR A 86 2.62 7.89 24.51
N THR A 87 2.76 8.01 25.83
CA THR A 87 2.00 9.00 26.62
C THR A 87 2.11 10.40 26.02
N GLY A 88 3.32 10.83 25.64
CA GLY A 88 3.54 12.16 25.07
C GLY A 88 2.94 12.33 23.67
N GLU A 89 2.85 11.28 22.86
CA GLU A 89 2.14 11.35 21.58
C GLU A 89 0.63 11.38 21.77
N LEU A 90 0.09 10.60 22.71
CA LEU A 90 -1.34 10.58 23.03
C LEU A 90 -1.81 11.93 23.61
N GLU A 91 -0.97 12.64 24.36
CA GLU A 91 -1.26 14.01 24.82
C GLU A 91 -1.45 15.01 23.67
N LEU A 92 -0.81 14.79 22.52
CA LEU A 92 -0.94 15.63 21.33
C LEU A 92 -2.17 15.27 20.50
N VAL A 93 -2.65 14.03 20.58
CA VAL A 93 -3.84 13.51 19.90
C VAL A 93 -4.74 12.71 20.85
N PRO A 94 -5.34 13.37 21.87
CA PRO A 94 -6.12 12.67 22.90
C PRO A 94 -7.41 12.05 22.37
N ASP A 95 -7.81 12.39 21.14
CA ASP A 95 -8.95 11.83 20.42
C ASP A 95 -8.56 10.68 19.48
N SER A 96 -7.31 10.21 19.51
CA SER A 96 -6.84 9.08 18.72
C SER A 96 -7.52 7.79 19.16
N LEU A 97 -8.01 7.03 18.19
CA LEU A 97 -8.42 5.64 18.31
C LEU A 97 -7.28 4.74 17.84
N HIS A 98 -7.02 3.66 18.58
CA HIS A 98 -6.18 2.55 18.18
C HIS A 98 -7.04 1.37 17.74
N ILE A 99 -6.99 1.03 16.46
CA ILE A 99 -7.77 -0.04 15.86
C ILE A 99 -6.79 -1.11 15.38
N PRO A 100 -6.67 -2.26 16.07
CA PRO A 100 -5.82 -3.35 15.60
C PRO A 100 -6.30 -3.85 14.24
N GLU A 101 -5.40 -3.97 13.27
CA GLU A 101 -5.75 -4.38 11.89
C GLU A 101 -5.23 -5.77 11.52
N ALA A 102 -4.12 -6.20 12.11
CA ALA A 102 -3.52 -7.51 11.86
C ALA A 102 -2.54 -7.89 12.98
N ILE A 103 -2.17 -9.17 13.03
CA ILE A 103 -1.04 -9.68 13.81
C ILE A 103 0.01 -10.20 12.83
N GLY A 104 1.27 -9.87 13.05
CA GLY A 104 2.38 -10.37 12.24
C GLY A 104 3.61 -10.72 13.08
N GLY A 105 4.60 -11.31 12.40
CA GLY A 105 5.85 -11.74 13.00
C GLY A 105 7.04 -10.99 12.43
N ILE A 106 8.03 -10.70 13.27
CA ILE A 106 9.31 -10.15 12.83
C ILE A 106 10.32 -11.29 12.76
N THR A 107 10.82 -11.54 11.56
CA THR A 107 11.87 -12.52 11.32
C THR A 107 13.23 -11.94 11.63
N VAL A 108 14.17 -12.80 12.05
CA VAL A 108 15.60 -12.49 12.00
C VAL A 108 16.13 -13.11 10.71
N SER A 109 16.07 -12.32 9.64
CA SER A 109 16.48 -12.74 8.31
C SER A 109 17.99 -12.59 8.13
N TYR A 110 18.61 -13.51 7.40
CA TYR A 110 20.05 -13.50 7.16
C TYR A 110 20.38 -13.81 5.70
N ASN A 111 21.63 -13.61 5.35
CA ASN A 111 22.19 -14.03 4.07
C ASN A 111 23.54 -14.67 4.32
N VAL A 112 23.57 -15.99 4.43
CA VAL A 112 24.79 -16.78 4.59
C VAL A 112 24.80 -17.80 3.48
N PRO A 113 25.59 -17.62 2.40
CA PRO A 113 25.54 -18.49 1.22
C PRO A 113 25.74 -19.98 1.52
N GLU A 114 26.49 -20.29 2.58
CA GLU A 114 26.76 -21.65 3.06
C GLU A 114 25.57 -22.27 3.82
N ILE A 115 24.56 -21.46 4.19
CA ILE A 115 23.32 -21.86 4.86
C ILE A 115 22.14 -21.32 4.05
N PRO A 116 21.83 -21.95 2.89
CA PRO A 116 20.83 -21.45 1.95
C PRO A 116 19.38 -21.75 2.38
N GLU A 117 19.18 -22.49 3.47
CA GLU A 117 17.86 -22.85 4.00
C GLU A 117 17.60 -22.13 5.32
N SER A 118 16.34 -21.75 5.58
CA SER A 118 15.93 -21.25 6.90
C SER A 118 16.15 -22.28 8.00
N GLY A 119 16.20 -21.81 9.25
CA GLY A 119 16.30 -22.70 10.42
C GLY A 119 17.62 -22.63 11.21
N LEU A 120 18.43 -21.58 10.98
CA LEU A 120 19.47 -21.22 11.95
C LEU A 120 18.82 -20.98 13.31
N LYS A 121 19.28 -21.65 14.36
CA LYS A 121 18.73 -21.55 15.71
C LYS A 121 19.43 -20.46 16.48
N LEU A 122 18.69 -19.41 16.85
CA LEU A 122 19.22 -18.30 17.62
C LEU A 122 18.41 -18.07 18.90
N THR A 123 19.10 -17.92 20.02
CA THR A 123 18.48 -17.46 21.27
C THR A 123 18.31 -15.94 21.25
N GLY A 124 17.39 -15.41 22.06
CA GLY A 124 17.22 -13.97 22.20
C GLY A 124 18.51 -13.25 22.60
N LYS A 125 19.31 -13.86 23.48
CA LYS A 125 20.61 -13.33 23.90
C LYS A 125 21.61 -13.28 22.73
N GLN A 126 21.70 -14.34 21.91
CA GLN A 126 22.60 -14.36 20.75
C GLN A 126 22.22 -13.26 19.75
N ILE A 127 20.92 -13.08 19.50
CA ILE A 127 20.42 -12.00 18.64
C ILE A 127 20.85 -10.65 19.21
N ALA A 128 20.60 -10.39 20.51
CA ALA A 128 21.00 -9.15 21.15
C ALA A 128 22.52 -8.91 21.07
N ASP A 129 23.34 -9.95 21.31
CA ASP A 129 24.80 -9.86 21.25
C ASP A 129 25.32 -9.61 19.83
N ILE A 130 24.66 -10.13 18.79
CA ILE A 130 24.96 -9.81 17.39
C ILE A 130 24.67 -8.32 17.12
N PHE A 131 23.49 -7.84 17.50
CA PHE A 131 23.09 -6.44 17.27
C PHE A 131 23.84 -5.44 18.16
N LEU A 132 24.41 -5.87 19.30
CA LEU A 132 25.37 -5.11 20.11
C LEU A 132 26.79 -5.11 19.53
N GLY A 133 27.10 -5.95 18.54
CA GLY A 133 28.44 -6.13 17.99
C GLY A 133 29.39 -6.92 18.89
N LYS A 134 28.86 -7.70 19.85
CA LYS A 134 29.65 -8.63 20.68
C LYS A 134 29.95 -9.92 19.92
N ILE A 135 28.94 -10.46 19.24
CA ILE A 135 29.11 -11.56 18.28
C ILE A 135 29.33 -10.92 16.90
N THR A 136 30.55 -11.02 16.40
CA THR A 136 30.97 -10.33 15.16
C THR A 136 31.18 -11.26 13.99
N LYS A 137 31.13 -12.58 14.19
CA LYS A 137 31.37 -13.60 13.17
C LYS A 137 30.34 -14.72 13.23
N TRP A 138 30.02 -15.29 12.07
CA TRP A 138 29.02 -16.36 11.97
C TRP A 138 29.44 -17.67 12.66
N ASN A 139 30.74 -17.97 12.70
CA ASN A 139 31.29 -19.13 13.40
C ASN A 139 31.61 -18.88 14.88
N ASP A 140 30.98 -17.89 15.50
CA ASP A 140 31.16 -17.66 16.93
C ASP A 140 30.80 -18.93 17.73
N PRO A 141 31.61 -19.31 18.74
CA PRO A 141 31.36 -20.52 19.53
C PRO A 141 29.96 -20.62 20.11
N SER A 142 29.34 -19.49 20.48
CA SER A 142 27.99 -19.49 21.03
C SER A 142 26.94 -19.85 19.97
N VAL A 143 27.09 -19.36 18.73
CA VAL A 143 26.17 -19.67 17.61
C VAL A 143 26.35 -21.13 17.16
N LEU A 144 27.59 -21.65 17.21
CA LEU A 144 27.87 -23.06 16.97
C LEU A 144 27.21 -24.00 18.00
N GLU A 145 27.12 -23.59 19.26
CA GLU A 145 26.50 -24.38 20.32
C GLU A 145 25.02 -24.70 20.04
N THR A 146 24.28 -23.73 19.48
CA THR A 146 22.87 -23.92 19.09
C THR A 146 22.71 -24.56 17.71
N ASN A 147 23.79 -24.68 16.93
CA ASN A 147 23.79 -25.16 15.55
C ASN A 147 24.95 -26.13 15.24
N PRO A 148 25.11 -27.24 16.00
CA PRO A 148 26.29 -28.11 15.88
C PRO A 148 26.42 -28.81 14.53
N ASP A 149 25.31 -28.96 13.81
CA ASP A 149 25.25 -29.64 12.50
C ASP A 149 25.51 -28.70 11.31
N LEU A 150 25.58 -27.38 11.55
CA LEU A 150 25.79 -26.39 10.49
C LEU A 150 27.27 -26.04 10.32
N SER A 151 27.71 -25.92 9.07
CA SER A 151 29.05 -25.44 8.72
C SER A 151 29.08 -23.91 8.69
N LEU A 152 29.15 -23.29 9.87
CA LEU A 152 29.17 -21.83 9.99
C LEU A 152 30.50 -21.22 9.49
N PRO A 153 30.47 -20.21 8.60
CA PRO A 153 31.68 -19.66 8.00
C PRO A 153 32.43 -18.69 8.92
N ASP A 154 33.76 -18.63 8.81
CA ASP A 154 34.60 -17.59 9.44
C ASP A 154 34.49 -16.26 8.69
N LYS A 155 33.31 -15.64 8.79
CA LYS A 155 32.95 -14.40 8.10
C LYS A 155 32.32 -13.42 9.08
N ASN A 156 32.68 -12.15 8.92
CA ASN A 156 32.11 -11.09 9.73
C ASN A 156 30.61 -10.96 9.46
N ILE A 157 29.84 -10.69 10.51
CA ILE A 157 28.41 -10.40 10.43
C ILE A 157 28.23 -8.92 10.10
N LEU A 158 27.43 -8.63 9.08
CA LEU A 158 26.94 -7.28 8.80
C LEU A 158 25.51 -7.12 9.34
N VAL A 159 25.35 -6.35 10.42
CA VAL A 159 24.02 -5.98 10.91
C VAL A 159 23.38 -4.96 9.98
N VAL A 160 22.12 -5.19 9.63
CA VAL A 160 21.25 -4.27 8.91
C VAL A 160 20.07 -3.92 9.80
N HIS A 161 19.86 -2.62 10.01
CA HIS A 161 18.76 -2.11 10.83
C HIS A 161 17.98 -1.04 10.09
N ARG A 162 16.86 -0.61 10.67
CA ARG A 162 16.06 0.49 10.11
C ARG A 162 16.76 1.84 10.31
N SER A 163 16.70 2.70 9.28
CA SER A 163 17.18 4.09 9.37
C SER A 163 16.08 5.09 9.74
N ASP A 164 14.81 4.72 9.52
CA ASP A 164 13.62 5.54 9.74
C ASP A 164 12.89 5.18 11.05
N GLY A 165 12.02 6.07 11.53
CA GLY A 165 11.19 5.83 12.72
C GLY A 165 10.22 4.66 12.49
N SER A 166 10.47 3.52 13.14
CA SER A 166 9.92 2.22 12.76
C SER A 166 9.25 1.50 13.93
N GLY A 167 8.00 1.08 13.78
CA GLY A 167 7.32 0.22 14.74
C GLY A 167 7.94 -1.18 14.77
N THR A 168 8.34 -1.72 13.63
CA THR A 168 9.15 -2.97 13.55
C THR A 168 10.42 -2.88 14.43
N THR A 169 11.09 -1.72 14.46
CA THR A 169 12.24 -1.48 15.34
C THR A 169 11.83 -1.44 16.80
N HIS A 170 10.72 -0.78 17.12
CA HIS A 170 10.20 -0.76 18.49
C HIS A 170 9.94 -2.17 19.00
N VAL A 171 9.19 -2.99 18.26
CA VAL A 171 8.88 -4.38 18.64
C VAL A 171 10.15 -5.24 18.72
N PHE A 172 11.04 -5.15 17.73
CA PHE A 172 12.28 -5.93 17.74
C PHE A 172 13.17 -5.55 18.92
N THR A 173 13.32 -4.26 19.21
CA THR A 173 14.18 -3.80 20.32
C THR A 173 13.52 -3.99 21.69
N GLU A 174 12.19 -3.97 21.78
CA GLU A 174 11.46 -4.38 22.98
C GLU A 174 11.72 -5.86 23.29
N TYR A 175 11.76 -6.72 22.28
CA TYR A 175 12.14 -8.13 22.47
C TYR A 175 13.55 -8.24 23.02
N LEU A 176 14.52 -7.54 22.41
CA LEU A 176 15.92 -7.56 22.88
C LEU A 176 16.07 -7.03 24.31
N ASP A 177 15.30 -6.00 24.67
CA ASP A 177 15.22 -5.44 26.02
C ASP A 177 14.73 -6.48 27.05
N MET A 178 13.72 -7.28 26.68
CA MET A 178 13.18 -8.33 27.55
C MET A 178 14.14 -9.51 27.76
N VAL A 179 14.92 -9.89 26.75
CA VAL A 179 15.72 -11.13 26.75
C VAL A 179 17.21 -10.93 27.01
N SER A 180 17.68 -9.68 27.05
CA SER A 180 19.11 -9.38 27.27
C SER A 180 19.30 -8.21 28.21
N GLN A 181 19.83 -8.49 29.41
CA GLN A 181 20.17 -7.46 30.39
C GLN A 181 21.18 -6.45 29.83
N ASP A 182 22.15 -6.91 29.04
CA ASP A 182 23.13 -6.03 28.41
C ASP A 182 22.50 -5.05 27.43
N TRP A 183 21.45 -5.46 26.73
CA TRP A 183 20.69 -4.59 25.83
C TRP A 183 19.87 -3.58 26.63
N HIS A 184 19.15 -4.06 27.65
CA HIS A 184 18.32 -3.25 28.53
C HIS A 184 19.11 -2.12 29.19
N ASP A 185 20.29 -2.43 29.73
CA ASP A 185 21.10 -1.45 30.46
C ASP A 185 21.75 -0.40 29.54
N GLN A 186 21.96 -0.70 28.26
CA GLN A 186 22.75 0.14 27.35
C GLN A 186 21.92 0.88 26.30
N ILE A 187 20.86 0.26 25.77
CA ILE A 187 20.18 0.71 24.56
C ILE A 187 18.70 0.99 24.81
N GLY A 188 17.98 0.06 25.45
CA GLY A 188 16.52 0.13 25.57
C GLY A 188 15.80 -0.10 24.24
N PHE A 189 14.56 0.40 24.13
CA PHE A 189 13.71 0.20 22.95
C PHE A 189 12.94 1.46 22.54
N GLY A 190 12.53 1.51 21.27
CA GLY A 190 11.83 2.66 20.72
C GLY A 190 11.69 2.58 19.20
N LYS A 191 10.92 3.51 18.61
CA LYS A 191 10.81 3.63 17.15
C LYS A 191 12.13 4.07 16.50
N SER A 192 13.02 4.68 17.26
CA SER A 192 14.38 5.06 16.86
C SER A 192 15.29 4.93 18.09
N ILE A 193 16.45 4.31 17.90
CA ILE A 193 17.44 4.06 18.94
C ILE A 193 18.85 4.34 18.40
N PRO A 194 19.83 4.65 19.27
CA PRO A 194 21.21 4.82 18.86
C PRO A 194 21.88 3.46 18.63
N TRP A 195 21.71 2.89 17.43
CA TRP A 195 22.30 1.60 17.06
C TRP A 195 23.83 1.60 17.27
N PRO A 196 24.40 0.59 17.96
CA PRO A 196 25.83 0.53 18.24
C PRO A 196 26.66 0.16 17.02
N ALA A 197 26.08 -0.55 16.05
CA ALA A 197 26.72 -0.98 14.82
C ALA A 197 25.69 -1.30 13.72
N GLY A 198 26.19 -1.47 12.50
CA GLY A 198 25.40 -1.90 11.34
C GLY A 198 25.18 -0.78 10.31
N VAL A 199 24.39 -1.11 9.30
CA VAL A 199 23.95 -0.18 8.25
C VAL A 199 22.46 0.05 8.34
N GLY A 200 22.06 1.31 8.24
CA GLY A 200 20.66 1.71 8.22
C GLY A 200 20.06 1.63 6.81
N ALA A 201 18.87 1.05 6.70
CA ALA A 201 18.06 1.07 5.48
C ALA A 201 16.61 1.47 5.80
N ALA A 202 15.96 2.16 4.87
CA ALA A 202 14.61 2.68 5.09
C ALA A 202 13.54 1.62 4.78
N GLY A 203 12.55 1.51 5.66
CA GLY A 203 11.44 0.57 5.48
C GLY A 203 11.83 -0.91 5.68
N ASN A 204 10.83 -1.80 5.69
CA ASN A 204 11.09 -3.24 5.59
C ASN A 204 11.69 -3.57 4.22
N GLU A 205 11.27 -2.85 3.19
CA GLU A 205 11.73 -2.92 1.80
C GLU A 205 13.25 -2.76 1.71
N GLY A 206 13.80 -1.71 2.33
CA GLY A 206 15.22 -1.41 2.29
C GLY A 206 16.05 -2.42 3.08
N VAL A 207 15.58 -2.84 4.26
CA VAL A 207 16.27 -3.86 5.07
C VAL A 207 16.26 -5.21 4.33
N ALA A 208 15.11 -5.66 3.81
CA ALA A 208 15.00 -6.89 3.04
C ALA A 208 15.92 -6.88 1.81
N ALA A 209 15.89 -5.79 1.02
CA ALA A 209 16.75 -5.64 -0.15
C ALA A 209 18.25 -5.68 0.22
N THR A 210 18.64 -4.99 1.30
CA THR A 210 20.03 -4.94 1.75
C THR A 210 20.51 -6.31 2.22
N VAL A 211 19.72 -7.00 3.04
CA VAL A 211 20.08 -8.34 3.53
C VAL A 211 20.21 -9.31 2.36
N ARG A 212 19.23 -9.36 1.46
CA ARG A 212 19.23 -10.27 0.31
C ARG A 212 20.41 -10.06 -0.63
N THR A 213 20.85 -8.82 -0.82
CA THR A 213 21.93 -8.48 -1.78
C THR A 213 23.33 -8.45 -1.16
N THR A 214 23.44 -8.49 0.17
CA THR A 214 24.71 -8.39 0.87
C THR A 214 25.03 -9.69 1.60
N PRO A 215 26.00 -10.49 1.11
CA PRO A 215 26.42 -11.70 1.80
C PRO A 215 26.90 -11.43 3.22
N TYR A 216 26.68 -12.41 4.09
CA TYR A 216 27.03 -12.42 5.51
C TYR A 216 26.31 -11.36 6.35
N SER A 217 25.15 -10.90 5.89
CA SER A 217 24.33 -9.93 6.60
C SER A 217 23.20 -10.57 7.40
N ILE A 218 22.71 -9.84 8.40
CA ILE A 218 21.57 -10.19 9.24
C ILE A 218 20.74 -8.93 9.50
N GLY A 219 19.42 -9.05 9.46
CA GLY A 219 18.50 -7.96 9.74
C GLY A 219 17.16 -8.47 10.23
N TYR A 220 16.27 -7.54 10.55
CA TYR A 220 14.93 -7.86 11.04
C TYR A 220 13.88 -7.25 10.11
N VAL A 221 12.95 -8.08 9.63
CA VAL A 221 11.85 -7.67 8.75
C VAL A 221 10.58 -8.42 9.10
N GLU A 222 9.45 -7.81 8.81
CA GLU A 222 8.16 -8.49 8.90
C GLU A 222 8.13 -9.74 7.97
N LEU A 223 7.47 -10.81 8.42
CA LEU A 223 7.45 -12.14 7.80
C LEU A 223 7.00 -12.14 6.33
N ALA A 224 6.01 -11.34 5.95
CA ALA A 224 5.58 -11.24 4.55
C ALA A 224 6.72 -10.75 3.64
N TYR A 225 7.58 -9.85 4.12
CA TYR A 225 8.76 -9.40 3.35
C TYR A 225 9.79 -10.51 3.16
N ALA A 226 10.07 -11.29 4.22
CA ALA A 226 10.97 -12.44 4.10
C ALA A 226 10.42 -13.48 3.12
N PHE A 227 9.12 -13.78 3.23
CA PHE A 227 8.42 -14.73 2.37
C PHE A 227 8.38 -14.29 0.90
N GLN A 228 7.94 -13.05 0.62
CA GLN A 228 7.82 -12.55 -0.75
C GLN A 228 9.17 -12.39 -1.48
N ASN A 229 10.27 -12.35 -0.73
CA ASN A 229 11.62 -12.16 -1.27
C ASN A 229 12.48 -13.42 -1.19
N ASP A 230 11.90 -14.58 -0.85
CA ASP A 230 12.58 -15.86 -0.68
C ASP A 230 13.83 -15.77 0.24
N MET A 231 13.69 -15.03 1.34
CA MET A 231 14.78 -14.81 2.29
C MET A 231 14.91 -15.97 3.27
N THR A 232 16.15 -16.29 3.66
CA THR A 232 16.39 -17.18 4.79
C THR A 232 16.25 -16.43 6.11
N PHE A 233 15.72 -17.13 7.12
CA PHE A 233 15.51 -16.59 8.46
C PHE A 233 15.78 -17.62 9.55
N ALA A 234 16.07 -17.12 10.75
CA ALA A 234 16.36 -17.93 11.92
C ALA A 234 15.07 -18.45 12.57
N TYR A 235 15.17 -19.62 13.21
CA TYR A 235 14.21 -20.07 14.21
C TYR A 235 14.64 -19.53 15.57
N VAL A 236 13.73 -18.87 16.27
CA VAL A 236 14.07 -18.11 17.49
C VAL A 236 13.57 -18.86 18.72
N GLU A 237 14.42 -18.94 19.75
CA GLU A 237 14.05 -19.55 21.03
C GLU A 237 12.81 -18.86 21.64
N ASN A 238 11.78 -19.65 21.97
CA ASN A 238 10.55 -19.13 22.56
C ASN A 238 10.76 -18.57 23.97
N GLY A 239 9.77 -17.83 24.48
CA GLY A 239 9.85 -17.20 25.80
C GLY A 239 10.02 -18.18 26.97
N ASP A 240 9.67 -19.46 26.78
CA ASP A 240 9.86 -20.50 27.79
C ASP A 240 11.28 -21.12 27.76
N GLY A 241 12.10 -20.83 26.74
CA GLY A 241 13.43 -21.43 26.56
C GLY A 241 13.39 -22.93 26.26
N THR A 242 12.31 -23.42 25.66
CA THR A 242 12.04 -24.86 25.47
C THR A 242 12.21 -25.32 24.02
N ALA A 243 12.04 -24.42 23.05
CA ALA A 243 12.10 -24.75 21.63
C ALA A 243 12.51 -23.55 20.77
N PHE A 244 13.09 -23.83 19.60
CA PHE A 244 13.34 -22.84 18.55
C PHE A 244 12.17 -22.86 17.57
N ILE A 245 11.50 -21.73 17.41
CA ILE A 245 10.22 -21.62 16.73
C ILE A 245 10.40 -20.96 15.37
N GLU A 246 9.84 -21.62 14.35
CA GLU A 246 9.68 -21.05 13.02
C GLU A 246 8.54 -20.01 13.01
N PRO A 247 8.72 -18.82 12.43
CA PRO A 247 7.63 -17.87 12.25
C PRO A 247 6.63 -18.40 11.22
N SER A 248 5.39 -18.61 11.64
CA SER A 248 4.28 -19.06 10.78
C SER A 248 2.94 -18.57 11.32
N LEU A 249 1.87 -18.66 10.54
CA LEU A 249 0.52 -18.31 11.01
C LEU A 249 0.15 -19.01 12.32
N GLU A 250 0.52 -20.29 12.47
CA GLU A 250 0.23 -21.07 13.68
C GLU A 250 0.98 -20.53 14.91
N THR A 251 2.28 -20.27 14.77
CA THR A 251 3.15 -19.88 15.89
C THR A 251 2.95 -18.41 16.28
N LEU A 252 2.58 -17.55 15.32
CA LEU A 252 2.14 -16.18 15.58
C LEU A 252 0.77 -16.15 16.28
N SER A 253 -0.18 -17.00 15.85
CA SER A 253 -1.49 -17.12 16.51
C SER A 253 -1.35 -17.62 17.96
N ALA A 254 -0.43 -18.56 18.21
CA ALA A 254 -0.13 -19.06 19.55
C ALA A 254 0.33 -17.92 20.49
N SER A 255 1.14 -16.99 19.99
CA SER A 255 1.64 -15.84 20.75
C SER A 255 0.53 -14.85 21.12
N ALA A 256 -0.47 -14.70 20.26
CA ALA A 256 -1.60 -13.79 20.48
C ALA A 256 -2.72 -14.38 21.37
N ALA A 257 -2.77 -15.71 21.52
CA ALA A 257 -3.89 -16.41 22.17
C ALA A 257 -4.18 -15.97 23.61
N GLY A 258 -3.16 -15.51 24.35
CA GLY A 258 -3.31 -15.04 25.73
C GLY A 258 -3.61 -13.54 25.89
N ALA A 259 -3.53 -12.76 24.82
CA ALA A 259 -3.56 -11.30 24.91
C ALA A 259 -4.98 -10.72 25.02
N ALA A 260 -5.97 -11.38 24.43
CA ALA A 260 -7.30 -10.84 24.17
C ALA A 260 -8.01 -10.28 25.43
N SER A 261 -7.89 -10.95 26.58
CA SER A 261 -8.55 -10.52 27.82
C SER A 261 -7.96 -9.27 28.47
N SER A 262 -6.79 -8.82 28.00
CA SER A 262 -6.06 -7.67 28.54
C SER A 262 -6.04 -6.46 27.60
N LEU A 263 -6.71 -6.57 26.45
CA LEU A 263 -6.70 -5.51 25.45
C LEU A 263 -7.62 -4.34 25.87
N PRO A 264 -7.14 -3.10 25.78
CA PRO A 264 -7.94 -1.92 26.07
C PRO A 264 -8.95 -1.66 24.95
N GLN A 265 -9.95 -0.84 25.23
CA GLN A 265 -10.87 -0.35 24.20
C GLN A 265 -10.12 0.56 23.20
N ALA A 266 -10.64 0.72 21.99
CA ALA A 266 -9.96 1.49 20.94
C ALA A 266 -9.66 2.95 21.32
N HIS A 267 -10.44 3.55 22.23
CA HIS A 267 -10.26 4.93 22.70
C HIS A 267 -9.42 5.05 23.98
N GLU A 268 -9.01 3.92 24.54
CA GLU A 268 -8.14 3.87 25.72
C GLU A 268 -6.68 3.76 25.28
N SER A 269 -5.74 3.99 26.21
CA SER A 269 -4.33 3.88 25.89
C SER A 269 -3.91 2.44 25.64
N TRP A 270 -3.32 2.17 24.49
CA TRP A 270 -2.66 0.91 24.14
C TRP A 270 -1.20 0.84 24.58
N GLN A 271 -0.70 1.89 25.25
CA GLN A 271 0.68 1.92 25.71
C GLN A 271 0.98 0.76 26.67
N GLY A 272 2.06 0.02 26.39
CA GLY A 272 2.47 -1.14 27.18
C GLY A 272 1.76 -2.45 26.82
N ILE A 273 0.84 -2.44 25.85
CA ILE A 273 0.32 -3.67 25.27
C ILE A 273 1.39 -4.29 24.39
N THR A 274 1.78 -5.52 24.73
CA THR A 274 2.78 -6.30 24.01
C THR A 274 2.39 -7.77 24.01
N ILE A 275 2.64 -8.44 22.89
CA ILE A 275 2.56 -9.90 22.74
C ILE A 275 3.93 -10.50 22.38
N ASN A 276 4.97 -9.72 22.64
CA ASN A 276 6.35 -10.06 22.44
C ASN A 276 6.80 -11.02 23.54
N ASN A 277 7.69 -11.94 23.20
CA ASN A 277 8.19 -12.99 24.08
C ASN A 277 7.09 -13.75 24.86
N ALA A 278 5.91 -13.92 24.26
CA ALA A 278 4.79 -14.58 24.90
C ALA A 278 5.15 -16.03 25.30
N PRO A 279 4.71 -16.51 26.47
CA PRO A 279 4.98 -17.88 26.89
C PRO A 279 4.25 -18.89 26.01
N GLY A 280 4.71 -20.13 26.03
CA GLY A 280 4.09 -21.24 25.32
C GLY A 280 5.07 -21.98 24.39
N PRO A 281 4.93 -23.30 24.26
CA PRO A 281 5.87 -24.14 23.51
C PRO A 281 5.88 -23.87 21.99
N ASN A 282 4.84 -23.20 21.46
CA ASN A 282 4.69 -22.88 20.04
C ASN A 282 4.65 -21.36 19.77
N SER A 283 4.86 -20.53 20.79
CA SER A 283 4.77 -19.08 20.65
C SER A 283 6.04 -18.54 19.98
N TYR A 284 5.89 -17.97 18.78
CA TYR A 284 7.00 -17.27 18.13
C TYR A 284 7.29 -15.96 18.88
N PRO A 285 8.54 -15.75 19.31
CA PRO A 285 8.83 -14.75 20.34
C PRO A 285 8.81 -13.31 19.85
N ILE A 286 8.84 -13.02 18.54
CA ILE A 286 8.85 -11.63 18.03
C ILE A 286 7.57 -11.36 17.23
N THR A 287 6.48 -11.20 17.95
CA THR A 287 5.11 -11.08 17.41
C THR A 287 4.51 -9.74 17.87
N SER A 288 3.75 -9.08 17.00
CA SER A 288 3.06 -7.83 17.35
C SER A 288 1.72 -7.69 16.62
N PHE A 289 0.82 -6.92 17.24
CA PHE A 289 -0.25 -6.25 16.51
C PHE A 289 0.32 -5.09 15.68
N THR A 290 -0.40 -4.73 14.62
CA THR A 290 -0.32 -3.42 13.97
C THR A 290 -1.65 -2.70 14.12
N TYR A 291 -1.61 -1.37 14.20
CA TYR A 291 -2.75 -0.53 14.53
C TYR A 291 -2.97 0.54 13.47
N ILE A 292 -4.23 0.72 13.08
CA ILE A 292 -4.72 1.93 12.46
C ILE A 292 -4.94 2.97 13.57
N LEU A 293 -4.46 4.20 13.35
CA LEU A 293 -4.76 5.37 14.14
C LEU A 293 -5.79 6.23 13.41
N LEU A 294 -6.89 6.53 14.09
CA LEU A 294 -8.01 7.29 13.53
C LEU A 294 -8.49 8.34 14.54
N HIS A 295 -8.71 9.57 14.11
CA HIS A 295 -9.32 10.57 15.01
C HIS A 295 -10.79 10.24 15.27
N GLN A 296 -11.24 10.40 16.52
CA GLN A 296 -12.67 10.34 16.84
C GLN A 296 -13.46 11.44 16.12
N ASN A 297 -12.86 12.59 15.82
CA ASN A 297 -13.47 13.61 14.96
C ASN A 297 -12.72 13.72 13.62
N LEU A 298 -13.39 13.33 12.54
CA LEU A 298 -12.82 13.34 11.20
C LEU A 298 -12.95 14.66 10.45
N GLU A 299 -13.66 15.66 10.99
CA GLU A 299 -13.87 16.96 10.33
C GLU A 299 -12.56 17.62 9.87
N THR A 300 -11.51 17.54 10.69
CA THR A 300 -10.20 18.14 10.39
C THR A 300 -9.28 17.25 9.58
N ALA A 301 -9.64 15.98 9.37
CA ALA A 301 -8.83 15.00 8.68
C ALA A 301 -9.44 14.58 7.34
N THR A 302 -10.67 14.98 7.02
CA THR A 302 -11.37 14.66 5.78
C THR A 302 -12.00 15.92 5.17
N SER A 303 -12.35 15.85 3.89
CA SER A 303 -12.85 17.01 3.14
C SER A 303 -14.38 17.18 3.20
N SER A 304 -15.12 16.15 3.61
CA SER A 304 -16.57 16.17 3.75
C SER A 304 -17.05 15.03 4.65
N LYS A 305 -18.32 15.09 5.07
CA LYS A 305 -18.96 14.02 5.84
C LYS A 305 -18.95 12.69 5.08
N GLU A 306 -19.20 12.72 3.79
CA GLU A 306 -19.17 11.52 2.94
C GLU A 306 -17.76 10.93 2.88
N HIS A 307 -16.72 11.76 2.73
CA HIS A 307 -15.34 11.30 2.79
C HIS A 307 -15.02 10.65 4.15
N ALA A 308 -15.54 11.19 5.26
CA ALA A 308 -15.41 10.57 6.57
C ALA A 308 -16.12 9.21 6.67
N VAL A 309 -17.33 9.10 6.12
CA VAL A 309 -18.06 7.82 6.06
C VAL A 309 -17.28 6.78 5.27
N GLU A 310 -16.72 7.13 4.11
CA GLU A 310 -15.95 6.18 3.30
C GLU A 310 -14.63 5.78 3.96
N THR A 311 -14.01 6.69 4.72
CA THR A 311 -12.83 6.37 5.55
C THR A 311 -13.18 5.31 6.60
N VAL A 312 -14.30 5.50 7.32
CA VAL A 312 -14.78 4.54 8.32
C VAL A 312 -15.18 3.21 7.68
N ASN A 313 -15.85 3.23 6.52
CA ASN A 313 -16.25 2.02 5.80
C ASN A 313 -15.03 1.20 5.33
N LEU A 314 -13.99 1.87 4.83
CA LEU A 314 -12.74 1.21 4.45
C LEU A 314 -12.09 0.52 5.64
N ILE A 315 -11.92 1.24 6.77
CA ILE A 315 -11.30 0.68 7.97
C ILE A 315 -12.14 -0.47 8.54
N LYS A 316 -13.47 -0.31 8.55
CA LYS A 316 -14.41 -1.37 8.94
C LYS A 316 -14.20 -2.62 8.08
N TRP A 317 -14.15 -2.45 6.77
CA TRP A 317 -13.92 -3.56 5.85
C TRP A 317 -12.56 -4.23 6.10
N MET A 318 -11.48 -3.46 6.33
CA MET A 318 -10.15 -4.01 6.63
C MET A 318 -10.19 -4.96 7.83
N ILE A 319 -10.85 -4.56 8.92
CA ILE A 319 -10.93 -5.36 10.16
C ILE A 319 -12.03 -6.44 10.14
N THR A 320 -12.87 -6.47 9.10
CA THR A 320 -13.89 -7.51 8.88
C THR A 320 -13.60 -8.33 7.62
N ASP A 321 -14.14 -7.94 6.47
CA ASP A 321 -14.10 -8.72 5.22
C ASP A 321 -12.70 -8.82 4.63
N GLY A 322 -11.85 -7.81 4.87
CA GLY A 322 -10.46 -7.76 4.46
C GLY A 322 -9.63 -8.85 5.12
N GLN A 323 -9.96 -9.27 6.35
CA GLN A 323 -9.21 -10.28 7.11
C GLN A 323 -9.10 -11.62 6.38
N LYS A 324 -10.01 -11.93 5.45
CA LYS A 324 -9.94 -13.16 4.63
C LYS A 324 -8.69 -13.22 3.74
N TYR A 325 -8.05 -12.09 3.47
CA TYR A 325 -6.84 -12.00 2.65
C TYR A 325 -5.54 -12.06 3.48
N SER A 326 -5.60 -11.88 4.80
CA SER A 326 -4.42 -11.86 5.68
C SER A 326 -3.56 -13.13 5.57
N PRO A 327 -4.12 -14.36 5.56
CA PRO A 327 -3.31 -15.58 5.51
C PRO A 327 -2.50 -15.74 4.22
N GLU A 328 -2.92 -15.15 3.09
CA GLU A 328 -2.18 -15.20 1.81
C GLU A 328 -0.81 -14.53 1.90
N LEU A 329 -0.65 -13.61 2.87
CA LEU A 329 0.57 -12.86 3.12
C LEU A 329 1.16 -13.16 4.50
N LEU A 330 0.76 -14.28 5.13
CA LEU A 330 1.26 -14.73 6.43
C LEU A 330 0.97 -13.80 7.62
N TYR A 331 -0.04 -12.93 7.50
CA TYR A 331 -0.60 -12.22 8.64
C TYR A 331 -1.70 -13.05 9.30
N VAL A 332 -1.69 -13.08 10.63
CA VAL A 332 -2.74 -13.72 11.41
C VAL A 332 -3.96 -12.81 11.43
N PRO A 333 -5.14 -13.28 10.99
CA PRO A 333 -6.38 -12.54 11.15
C PRO A 333 -6.63 -12.19 12.62
N ILE A 334 -7.09 -10.97 12.89
CA ILE A 334 -7.43 -10.59 14.26
C ILE A 334 -8.61 -11.44 14.78
N PRO A 335 -8.60 -11.87 16.06
CA PRO A 335 -9.72 -12.59 16.66
C PRO A 335 -11.01 -11.74 16.71
N ALA A 336 -12.17 -12.40 16.81
CA ALA A 336 -13.46 -11.73 16.82
C ALA A 336 -13.61 -10.69 17.95
N GLU A 337 -13.03 -10.98 19.12
CA GLU A 337 -13.00 -10.05 20.26
C GLU A 337 -12.19 -8.79 19.93
N VAL A 338 -11.10 -8.92 19.17
CA VAL A 338 -10.24 -7.81 18.75
C VAL A 338 -10.92 -7.01 17.63
N THR A 339 -11.57 -7.69 16.68
CA THR A 339 -12.44 -7.04 15.69
C THR A 339 -13.51 -6.20 16.39
N GLN A 340 -14.13 -6.72 17.45
CA GLN A 340 -15.17 -5.99 18.17
C GLN A 340 -14.64 -4.71 18.82
N ILE A 341 -13.42 -4.73 19.38
CA ILE A 341 -12.78 -3.50 19.90
C ILE A 341 -12.64 -2.45 18.79
N GLY A 342 -12.23 -2.86 17.59
CA GLY A 342 -12.14 -1.96 16.44
C GLY A 342 -13.50 -1.40 16.02
N LEU A 343 -14.53 -2.25 15.94
CA LEU A 343 -15.90 -1.83 15.61
C LEU A 343 -16.48 -0.85 16.64
N ASP A 344 -16.29 -1.12 17.93
CA ASP A 344 -16.72 -0.24 19.02
C ASP A 344 -15.99 1.11 18.98
N GLY A 345 -14.74 1.12 18.52
CA GLY A 345 -13.97 2.32 18.20
C GLY A 345 -14.59 3.12 17.05
N LEU A 346 -14.89 2.46 15.93
CA LEU A 346 -15.50 3.09 14.76
C LEU A 346 -16.87 3.69 15.05
N ASP A 347 -17.64 3.07 15.95
CA ASP A 347 -18.94 3.60 16.38
C ASP A 347 -18.85 4.93 17.16
N LYS A 348 -17.67 5.28 17.69
CA LYS A 348 -17.39 6.56 18.34
C LYS A 348 -16.99 7.66 17.37
N VAL A 349 -16.77 7.35 16.08
CA VAL A 349 -16.32 8.34 15.11
C VAL A 349 -17.44 9.32 14.78
N THR A 350 -17.09 10.59 14.74
CA THR A 350 -17.99 11.71 14.54
C THR A 350 -17.53 12.60 13.38
N TYR A 351 -18.50 13.34 12.83
CA TYR A 351 -18.29 14.45 11.91
C TYR A 351 -19.33 15.53 12.23
N ASP A 352 -18.92 16.80 12.33
CA ASP A 352 -19.76 17.92 12.82
C ASP A 352 -20.42 17.63 14.19
N GLY A 353 -19.71 16.90 15.06
CA GLY A 353 -20.22 16.50 16.39
C GLY A 353 -21.36 15.47 16.37
N MET A 354 -21.70 14.91 15.20
CA MET A 354 -22.68 13.82 15.06
C MET A 354 -21.98 12.47 14.80
N PRO A 355 -22.42 11.37 15.46
CA PRO A 355 -21.90 10.04 15.15
C PRO A 355 -22.14 9.66 13.69
N LEU A 356 -21.12 9.11 13.03
CA LEU A 356 -21.26 8.61 11.66
C LEU A 356 -22.09 7.32 11.59
N SER A 357 -22.07 6.51 12.66
CA SER A 357 -22.90 5.31 12.83
C SER A 357 -24.40 5.59 12.85
N ALA A 358 -24.82 6.81 13.25
CA ALA A 358 -26.23 7.21 13.30
C ALA A 358 -26.84 7.53 11.92
N GLY A 359 -26.04 7.58 10.86
CA GLY A 359 -26.48 7.82 9.48
C GLY A 359 -26.62 6.57 8.61
N ALA A 360 -26.15 5.41 9.08
CA ALA A 360 -26.11 4.16 8.32
C ALA A 360 -27.40 3.33 8.47
N MET A 361 -28.56 3.93 8.18
CA MET A 361 -29.80 3.18 7.90
C MET A 361 -30.57 3.85 6.76
N THR A 362 -29.99 3.79 5.55
CA THR A 362 -30.79 3.69 4.34
C THR A 362 -30.41 2.38 3.66
N GLU A 363 -31.40 1.52 3.51
CA GLU A 363 -31.35 0.13 3.05
C GLU A 363 -30.40 -0.17 1.87
N PRO A 364 -29.86 -1.42 1.82
CA PRO A 364 -29.16 -1.93 0.66
C PRO A 364 -30.15 -2.18 -0.49
N GLN A 365 -30.04 -1.43 -1.59
CA GLN A 365 -30.68 -1.84 -2.83
C GLN A 365 -29.89 -3.01 -3.45
N SER A 366 -30.57 -4.14 -3.57
CA SER A 366 -30.11 -5.40 -4.14
C SER A 366 -29.77 -5.31 -5.64
N LEU A 367 -28.55 -5.72 -6.00
CA LEU A 367 -28.01 -6.50 -7.16
C LEU A 367 -28.63 -6.30 -8.58
N PRO A 368 -27.81 -6.25 -9.67
CA PRO A 368 -26.93 -7.37 -10.05
C PRO A 368 -25.52 -7.02 -10.59
N SER A 369 -24.60 -7.98 -10.47
CA SER A 369 -23.30 -8.08 -11.16
C SER A 369 -23.45 -8.58 -12.62
N PRO A 370 -22.39 -8.69 -13.46
CA PRO A 370 -21.06 -8.08 -13.45
C PRO A 370 -20.79 -7.25 -14.75
N ASP A 371 -19.57 -6.72 -14.91
CA ASP A 371 -19.00 -6.02 -16.07
C ASP A 371 -19.19 -4.49 -16.15
N ALA A 372 -18.26 -3.75 -15.54
CA ALA A 372 -17.88 -2.41 -16.01
C ALA A 372 -16.44 -2.06 -15.62
N LYS A 373 -15.56 -2.12 -16.62
CA LYS A 373 -14.12 -1.82 -16.58
C LYS A 373 -13.87 -0.32 -16.28
N SER A 374 -12.98 0.05 -15.34
CA SER A 374 -12.43 1.41 -15.19
C SER A 374 -11.05 1.33 -14.49
N GLY A 375 -9.98 2.07 -14.80
CA GLY A 375 -9.70 3.12 -15.79
C GLY A 375 -8.20 3.07 -16.20
N GLY A 376 -7.81 2.04 -16.94
CA GLY A 376 -6.48 1.91 -17.55
C GLY A 376 -6.40 2.51 -18.94
N CYS A 377 -5.20 2.68 -19.50
CA CYS A 377 -4.99 3.02 -20.91
C CYS A 377 -5.29 1.81 -21.82
N LEU A 378 -6.53 1.29 -21.80
CA LEU A 378 -6.94 0.00 -22.39
C LEU A 378 -6.42 -0.26 -23.81
N ILE A 379 -6.51 0.73 -24.71
CA ILE A 379 -6.03 0.62 -26.10
C ILE A 379 -4.50 0.54 -26.11
N ALA A 380 -3.81 1.42 -25.38
CA ALA A 380 -2.35 1.38 -25.31
C ALA A 380 -1.83 0.10 -24.63
N THR A 381 -2.48 -0.37 -23.56
CA THR A 381 -2.17 -1.64 -22.90
C THR A 381 -2.36 -2.82 -23.86
N ALA A 382 -3.42 -2.83 -24.67
CA ALA A 382 -3.63 -3.86 -25.69
C ALA A 382 -2.57 -3.80 -26.81
N ALA A 383 -2.24 -2.59 -27.28
CA ALA A 383 -1.24 -2.34 -28.31
C ALA A 383 0.18 -2.73 -27.87
N PHE A 384 0.59 -2.38 -26.65
CA PHE A 384 1.95 -2.59 -26.14
C PHE A 384 2.11 -3.84 -25.27
N GLY A 385 1.01 -4.50 -24.90
CA GLY A 385 0.99 -5.84 -24.31
C GLY A 385 1.12 -5.92 -22.78
N SER A 386 1.33 -4.79 -22.08
CA SER A 386 1.37 -4.75 -20.62
C SER A 386 1.02 -3.36 -20.10
N GLU A 387 0.42 -3.29 -18.91
CA GLU A 387 0.24 -2.03 -18.19
C GLU A 387 1.56 -1.43 -17.69
N LEU A 388 2.59 -2.27 -17.51
CA LEU A 388 3.94 -1.86 -17.13
C LEU A 388 4.81 -1.49 -18.34
N ALA A 389 4.27 -1.53 -19.56
CA ALA A 389 5.02 -1.14 -20.75
C ALA A 389 5.44 0.34 -20.64
N PRO A 390 6.70 0.71 -20.99
CA PRO A 390 7.18 2.09 -20.86
C PRO A 390 6.29 3.13 -21.55
N GLN A 391 5.69 2.76 -22.70
CA GLN A 391 4.77 3.62 -23.45
C GLN A 391 3.46 3.88 -22.69
N VAL A 392 2.99 2.90 -21.92
CA VAL A 392 1.76 3.00 -21.11
C VAL A 392 2.04 3.77 -19.82
N GLN A 393 3.22 3.57 -19.23
CA GLN A 393 3.69 4.33 -18.07
C GLN A 393 3.88 5.81 -18.42
N LEU A 394 4.45 6.14 -19.59
CA LEU A 394 4.58 7.52 -20.07
C LEU A 394 3.22 8.23 -20.15
N LEU A 395 2.17 7.55 -20.65
CA LEU A 395 0.82 8.11 -20.68
C LEU A 395 0.25 8.34 -19.28
N ARG A 396 0.56 7.45 -18.32
CA ARG A 396 0.14 7.58 -16.92
C ARG A 396 0.86 8.74 -16.24
N GLU A 397 2.17 8.86 -16.41
CA GLU A 397 2.95 9.97 -15.86
C GLU A 397 2.49 11.32 -16.40
N VAL A 398 2.25 11.45 -17.71
CA VAL A 398 1.71 12.69 -18.29
C VAL A 398 0.31 13.00 -17.73
N ARG A 399 -0.55 11.99 -17.56
CA ARG A 399 -1.87 12.17 -16.95
C ARG A 399 -1.74 12.62 -15.50
N ASP A 400 -1.02 11.85 -14.69
CA ASP A 400 -1.01 11.94 -13.24
C ASP A 400 -0.21 13.13 -12.74
N ASN A 401 0.94 13.40 -13.38
CA ASN A 401 1.89 14.41 -12.91
C ASN A 401 1.83 15.73 -13.68
N VAL A 402 1.12 15.78 -14.83
CA VAL A 402 1.04 17.02 -15.65
C VAL A 402 -0.41 17.46 -15.84
N LEU A 403 -1.30 16.57 -16.26
CA LEU A 403 -2.69 16.96 -16.55
C LEU A 403 -3.54 17.08 -15.28
N LEU A 404 -3.42 16.14 -14.33
CA LEU A 404 -4.22 16.15 -13.11
C LEU A 404 -3.74 17.18 -12.06
N ASP A 405 -2.55 17.73 -12.24
CA ASP A 405 -2.00 18.77 -11.36
C ASP A 405 -2.62 20.17 -11.60
N THR A 406 -3.40 20.34 -12.68
CA THR A 406 -4.04 21.62 -13.04
C THR A 406 -5.55 21.50 -13.17
N GLY A 407 -6.29 22.56 -12.82
CA GLY A 407 -7.76 22.59 -12.94
C GLY A 407 -8.26 22.39 -14.38
N SER A 408 -7.59 22.99 -15.36
CA SER A 408 -7.90 22.80 -16.78
C SER A 408 -7.62 21.40 -17.29
N GLY A 409 -6.54 20.75 -16.80
CA GLY A 409 -6.19 19.40 -17.21
C GLY A 409 -7.13 18.36 -16.59
N MET A 410 -7.58 18.54 -15.34
CA MET A 410 -8.64 17.73 -14.74
C MET A 410 -9.96 17.82 -15.53
N ALA A 411 -10.38 19.03 -15.91
CA ALA A 411 -11.59 19.22 -16.71
C ALA A 411 -11.49 18.55 -18.10
N PHE A 412 -10.34 18.69 -18.76
CA PHE A 412 -10.07 18.00 -20.02
C PHE A 412 -10.11 16.48 -19.85
N MET A 413 -9.44 15.93 -18.83
CA MET A 413 -9.41 14.49 -18.56
C MET A 413 -10.78 13.93 -18.23
N GLY A 414 -11.65 14.69 -17.54
CA GLY A 414 -13.04 14.30 -17.33
C GLY A 414 -13.82 14.15 -18.65
N ALA A 415 -13.72 15.13 -19.55
CA ALA A 415 -14.36 15.06 -20.86
C ALA A 415 -13.76 13.96 -21.74
N PHE A 416 -12.43 13.82 -21.73
CA PHE A 416 -11.71 12.80 -22.48
C PHE A 416 -12.08 11.40 -22.01
N ASN A 417 -12.10 11.13 -20.69
CA ASN A 417 -12.39 9.80 -20.14
C ASN A 417 -13.79 9.32 -20.54
N ASN A 418 -14.79 10.20 -20.49
CA ASN A 418 -16.15 9.85 -20.90
C ASN A 418 -16.21 9.38 -22.36
N ILE A 419 -15.49 10.07 -23.23
CA ILE A 419 -15.43 9.70 -24.66
C ILE A 419 -14.58 8.44 -24.83
N TYR A 420 -13.38 8.41 -24.26
CA TYR A 420 -12.41 7.33 -24.39
C TYR A 420 -12.95 5.98 -23.89
N TYR A 421 -13.55 5.92 -22.70
CA TYR A 421 -14.08 4.68 -22.14
C TYR A 421 -15.38 4.21 -22.80
N SER A 422 -16.07 5.07 -23.54
CA SER A 422 -17.24 4.66 -24.33
C SER A 422 -16.91 3.69 -25.47
N PHE A 423 -15.66 3.69 -25.98
CA PHE A 423 -15.25 2.83 -27.09
C PHE A 423 -13.96 2.03 -26.84
N SER A 424 -13.11 2.43 -25.89
CA SER A 424 -11.79 1.81 -25.69
C SER A 424 -11.82 0.34 -25.29
N PRO A 425 -12.79 -0.20 -24.51
CA PRO A 425 -12.86 -1.63 -24.27
C PRO A 425 -13.06 -2.44 -25.56
N SER A 426 -13.95 -1.98 -26.43
CA SER A 426 -14.25 -2.65 -27.71
C SER A 426 -13.04 -2.64 -28.64
N VAL A 427 -12.30 -1.53 -28.70
CA VAL A 427 -11.07 -1.44 -29.49
C VAL A 427 -9.98 -2.35 -28.91
N ALA A 428 -9.78 -2.34 -27.58
CA ALA A 428 -8.80 -3.20 -26.92
C ALA A 428 -9.13 -4.70 -27.12
N ASP A 429 -10.41 -5.08 -27.10
CA ASP A 429 -10.85 -6.44 -27.36
C ASP A 429 -10.62 -6.84 -28.84
N LEU A 430 -10.79 -5.91 -29.80
CA LEU A 430 -10.43 -6.12 -31.21
C LEU A 430 -8.92 -6.30 -31.43
N GLU A 431 -8.08 -5.54 -30.72
CA GLU A 431 -6.62 -5.68 -30.77
C GLU A 431 -6.15 -7.04 -30.25
N ARG A 432 -6.79 -7.56 -29.19
CA ARG A 432 -6.49 -8.90 -28.65
C ARG A 432 -6.82 -10.01 -29.64
N GLN A 433 -7.88 -9.83 -30.43
CA GLN A 433 -8.37 -10.83 -31.38
C GLN A 433 -7.66 -10.75 -32.74
N ASN A 434 -7.10 -9.59 -33.11
CA ASN A 434 -6.50 -9.37 -34.42
C ASN A 434 -5.07 -8.78 -34.32
N PRO A 435 -4.02 -9.59 -34.48
CA PRO A 435 -2.63 -9.14 -34.43
C PRO A 435 -2.28 -8.07 -35.47
N VAL A 436 -2.89 -8.09 -36.65
CA VAL A 436 -2.66 -7.06 -37.69
C VAL A 436 -3.27 -5.74 -37.26
N PHE A 437 -4.49 -5.77 -36.69
CA PHE A 437 -5.14 -4.58 -36.15
C PHE A 437 -4.35 -3.98 -34.99
N LYS A 438 -3.81 -4.82 -34.09
CA LYS A 438 -2.92 -4.39 -33.01
C LYS A 438 -1.68 -3.62 -33.51
N GLU A 439 -0.99 -4.12 -34.54
CA GLU A 439 0.17 -3.41 -35.09
C GLU A 439 -0.22 -2.10 -35.79
N VAL A 440 -1.38 -2.05 -36.44
CA VAL A 440 -1.93 -0.81 -37.02
C VAL A 440 -2.22 0.22 -35.92
N VAL A 441 -2.87 -0.19 -34.83
CA VAL A 441 -3.17 0.68 -33.67
C VAL A 441 -1.87 1.14 -33.00
N ARG A 442 -0.90 0.25 -32.81
CA ARG A 442 0.43 0.58 -32.27
C ARG A 442 1.13 1.64 -33.14
N MET A 443 1.16 1.44 -34.45
CA MET A 443 1.74 2.41 -35.39
C MET A 443 0.99 3.74 -35.36
N ALA A 444 -0.34 3.71 -35.24
CA ALA A 444 -1.16 4.90 -35.16
C ALA A 444 -0.95 5.68 -33.87
N ILE A 445 -0.71 5.04 -32.72
CA ILE A 445 -0.57 5.73 -31.41
C ILE A 445 0.85 6.25 -31.16
N THR A 446 1.86 5.64 -31.77
CA THR A 446 3.28 5.97 -31.50
C THR A 446 3.66 7.44 -31.77
N PRO A 447 3.21 8.09 -32.87
CA PRO A 447 3.48 9.52 -33.08
C PRO A 447 2.86 10.41 -32.00
N MET A 448 1.66 10.08 -31.52
CA MET A 448 1.00 10.79 -30.42
C MET A 448 1.79 10.67 -29.11
N LEU A 449 2.34 9.50 -28.78
CA LEU A 449 3.22 9.34 -27.60
C LEU A 449 4.45 10.25 -27.65
N SER A 450 5.00 10.44 -28.86
CA SER A 450 6.18 11.27 -29.08
C SER A 450 5.87 12.76 -28.96
N THR A 451 4.66 13.19 -29.30
CA THR A 451 4.23 14.59 -29.12
C THR A 451 3.85 14.88 -27.68
N LEU A 452 3.27 13.90 -26.98
CA LEU A 452 2.91 14.02 -25.56
C LEU A 452 4.14 14.03 -24.64
N SER A 453 5.23 13.34 -25.00
CA SER A 453 6.46 13.38 -24.20
C SER A 453 7.09 14.77 -24.10
N ILE A 454 6.74 15.70 -24.99
CA ILE A 454 7.18 17.11 -24.92
C ILE A 454 6.72 17.75 -23.60
N LEU A 455 5.57 17.33 -23.06
CA LEU A 455 5.05 17.83 -21.79
C LEU A 455 5.95 17.52 -20.60
N ASN A 456 6.76 16.47 -20.67
CA ASN A 456 7.69 16.11 -19.58
C ASN A 456 8.95 17.00 -19.55
N TYR A 457 9.18 17.83 -20.57
CA TYR A 457 10.37 18.69 -20.67
C TYR A 457 10.06 20.17 -20.49
N VAL A 458 8.79 20.54 -20.31
CA VAL A 458 8.35 21.91 -20.08
C VAL A 458 7.89 22.04 -18.62
N HIS A 459 8.37 23.09 -17.95
CA HIS A 459 7.87 23.43 -16.62
C HIS A 459 6.58 24.22 -16.80
N ILE A 460 5.49 23.74 -16.20
CA ILE A 460 4.16 24.34 -16.31
C ILE A 460 3.82 24.89 -14.93
N ASP A 461 4.06 26.19 -14.74
CA ASP A 461 3.91 26.82 -13.42
C ASP A 461 2.58 27.60 -13.32
N SER A 462 1.76 27.58 -14.37
CA SER A 462 0.48 28.29 -14.42
C SER A 462 -0.57 27.64 -15.34
N GLU A 463 -1.85 27.90 -15.05
CA GLU A 463 -2.98 27.41 -15.87
C GLU A 463 -2.93 27.89 -17.33
N HIS A 464 -2.41 29.10 -17.57
CA HIS A 464 -2.28 29.66 -18.91
C HIS A 464 -1.25 28.91 -19.76
N GLU A 465 -0.16 28.45 -19.15
CA GLU A 465 0.87 27.66 -19.82
C GLU A 465 0.35 26.27 -20.18
N MET A 466 -0.40 25.63 -19.27
CA MET A 466 -1.01 24.32 -19.55
C MET A 466 -1.97 24.40 -20.74
N LEU A 467 -2.83 25.41 -20.79
CA LEU A 467 -3.73 25.63 -21.92
C LEU A 467 -2.95 25.88 -23.22
N GLY A 468 -1.86 26.66 -23.16
CA GLY A 468 -1.00 26.93 -24.30
C GLY A 468 -0.34 25.67 -24.87
N TYR A 469 0.32 24.88 -24.02
CA TYR A 469 0.97 23.63 -24.43
C TYR A 469 -0.05 22.58 -24.88
N GLY A 470 -1.18 22.45 -24.19
CA GLY A 470 -2.27 21.54 -24.57
C GLY A 470 -2.83 21.84 -25.95
N ILE A 471 -3.14 23.10 -26.26
CA ILE A 471 -3.59 23.52 -27.59
C ILE A 471 -2.51 23.27 -28.64
N GLY A 472 -1.24 23.56 -28.32
CA GLY A 472 -0.11 23.31 -29.21
C GLY A 472 0.03 21.84 -29.60
N ILE A 473 -0.12 20.92 -28.64
CA ILE A 473 -0.03 19.47 -28.87
C ILE A 473 -1.21 18.96 -29.69
N ILE A 474 -2.42 19.47 -29.44
CA ILE A 474 -3.60 19.12 -30.25
C ILE A 474 -3.36 19.53 -31.71
N LEU A 475 -2.90 20.76 -31.96
CA LEU A 475 -2.59 21.24 -33.32
C LEU A 475 -1.47 20.43 -33.98
N LEU A 476 -0.43 20.07 -33.21
CA LEU A 476 0.68 19.24 -33.68
C LEU A 476 0.19 17.85 -34.11
N ASN A 477 -0.65 17.20 -33.31
CA ASN A 477 -1.23 15.90 -33.65
C ASN A 477 -2.14 16.01 -34.89
N ILE A 478 -2.96 17.06 -35.01
CA ILE A 478 -3.76 17.30 -36.22
C ILE A 478 -2.86 17.41 -37.46
N GLY A 479 -1.73 18.11 -37.35
CA GLY A 479 -0.74 18.21 -38.42
C GLY A 479 -0.17 16.86 -38.84
N VAL A 480 0.22 16.02 -37.86
CA VAL A 480 0.80 14.69 -38.09
C VAL A 480 -0.19 13.72 -38.72
N TYR A 481 -1.44 13.67 -38.22
CA TYR A 481 -2.42 12.67 -38.65
C TYR A 481 -3.21 13.05 -39.91
N PHE A 482 -3.39 14.34 -40.20
CA PHE A 482 -4.24 14.77 -41.33
C PHE A 482 -3.46 15.53 -42.41
N VAL A 483 -2.59 16.46 -42.03
CA VAL A 483 -1.91 17.35 -42.99
C VAL A 483 -0.78 16.62 -43.71
N ALA A 484 0.10 15.93 -42.98
CA ALA A 484 1.23 15.23 -43.59
C ALA A 484 0.79 14.12 -44.56
N PRO A 485 -0.19 13.25 -44.23
CA PRO A 485 -0.70 12.26 -45.17
C PRO A 485 -1.37 12.90 -46.40
N ALA A 486 -2.13 13.98 -46.24
CA ALA A 486 -2.75 14.70 -47.36
C ALA A 486 -1.70 15.26 -48.34
N ILE A 487 -0.61 15.85 -47.83
CA ILE A 487 0.49 16.35 -48.67
C ILE A 487 1.17 15.19 -49.41
N ILE A 488 1.39 14.05 -48.74
CA ILE A 488 1.97 12.85 -49.36
C ILE A 488 1.06 12.35 -50.50
N VAL A 489 -0.25 12.23 -50.27
CA VAL A 489 -1.22 11.82 -51.29
C VAL A 489 -1.23 12.79 -52.47
N VAL A 490 -1.20 14.10 -52.23
CA VAL A 490 -1.14 15.11 -53.29
C VAL A 490 0.17 15.00 -54.09
N LYS A 491 1.32 14.83 -53.43
CA LYS A 491 2.62 14.65 -54.10
C LYS A 491 2.71 13.35 -54.90
N LEU A 492 2.16 12.25 -54.37
CA LEU A 492 2.09 10.97 -55.07
C LEU A 492 1.17 11.07 -56.29
N ARG A 493 0.00 11.70 -56.16
CA ARG A 493 -0.90 11.96 -57.30
C ARG A 493 -0.22 12.83 -58.36
N GLN A 494 0.51 13.87 -57.96
CA GLN A 494 1.27 14.73 -58.89
C GLN A 494 2.43 13.99 -59.58
N LYS A 495 3.06 13.01 -58.92
CA LYS A 495 4.08 12.13 -59.52
C LYS A 495 3.48 11.12 -60.50
N ILE A 496 2.35 10.51 -60.13
CA ILE A 496 1.64 9.52 -60.96
C ILE A 496 1.03 10.18 -62.20
N CYS A 497 0.58 11.44 -62.13
CA CYS A 497 0.06 12.19 -63.28
C CYS A 497 1.16 12.84 -64.15
N LYS A 498 2.45 12.74 -63.78
CA LYS A 498 3.60 13.22 -64.58
C LYS A 498 4.36 12.09 -65.29
N ILE A 499 3.97 10.83 -65.04
CA ILE A 499 4.35 9.64 -65.81
C ILE A 499 3.20 9.35 -66.76
#